data_AF-A0AAU1Y118-F1
#
_entry.id   AF-A0AAU1Y118-F1
#
_cell.length_a   1.000
_cell.length_b   1.000
_cell.length_c   1.000
_cell.angle_alpha   90.00
_cell.angle_beta   90.00
_cell.angle_gamma   90.00
#
_symmetry.space_group_name_H-M   'P 1'
#
loop_
_entity.id
_entity.type
_entity.pdbx_description
1 polymer ?
#
loop_
_entity_poly.entity_id
_entity_poly.type
_entity_poly.pdbx_seq_one_letter_code
_entity_poly.pdbx_strand_id
1 'polypeptide(L)' 'MTNQHRPRLMGEERKAKARDLSKKYRRGSTIRSLAARSGLPYGTVRNLLLEAKTPLRARGGRLPRTKVKEAR' A
#
# COMPACT_ATOMS: atom_id res chain seq x y z
N MET A 1 -17.99 -7.68 9.39
CA MET A 1 -16.88 -6.71 9.24
C MET A 1 -16.94 -6.15 7.82
N THR A 2 -17.05 -4.83 7.68
CA THR A 2 -17.62 -4.13 6.50
C THR A 2 -16.93 -4.45 5.17
N ASN A 3 -17.60 -5.23 4.32
CA ASN A 3 -17.26 -5.36 2.90
C ASN A 3 -17.71 -4.07 2.18
N GLN A 4 -16.94 -3.00 2.34
CA GLN A 4 -17.19 -1.72 1.67
C GLN A 4 -16.96 -1.92 0.17
N HIS A 5 -18.04 -2.12 -0.57
CA HIS A 5 -18.02 -2.17 -2.03
C HIS A 5 -17.68 -0.78 -2.55
N ARG A 6 -16.38 -0.54 -2.72
CA ARG A 6 -15.84 0.77 -3.02
C ARG A 6 -16.23 1.18 -4.44
N PRO A 7 -16.57 2.46 -4.68
CA PRO A 7 -16.74 2.97 -6.03
C PRO A 7 -15.49 2.64 -6.84
N ARG A 8 -15.70 2.05 -8.02
CA ARG A 8 -14.62 1.70 -8.94
C ARG A 8 -13.93 3.02 -9.31
N LEU A 9 -12.80 3.34 -8.67
CA LEU A 9 -11.89 4.39 -9.14
C LEU A 9 -11.50 3.99 -10.56
N MET A 10 -12.08 4.67 -11.55
CA MET A 10 -11.90 4.34 -12.95
C MET A 10 -10.63 4.99 -13.49
N GLY A 11 -10.02 4.30 -14.46
CA GLY A 11 -8.84 4.68 -15.26
C GLY A 11 -8.01 5.85 -14.75
N GLU A 12 -8.38 7.05 -15.17
CA GLU A 12 -7.58 8.26 -14.97
C GLU A 12 -7.56 8.77 -13.52
N GLU A 13 -8.69 8.70 -12.80
CA GLU A 13 -8.72 9.09 -11.37
C GLU A 13 -7.84 8.15 -10.53
N ARG A 14 -7.87 6.86 -10.86
CA ARG A 14 -7.02 5.86 -10.21
C ARG A 14 -5.54 6.13 -10.48
N LYS A 15 -5.17 6.39 -11.74
CA LYS A 15 -3.79 6.73 -12.14
C LYS A 15 -3.32 8.03 -11.49
N ALA A 16 -4.15 9.06 -11.45
CA ALA A 16 -3.85 10.32 -10.81
C ALA A 16 -3.57 10.14 -9.31
N LYS A 17 -4.42 9.38 -8.62
CA LYS A 17 -4.26 9.06 -7.20
C LYS A 17 -3.01 8.21 -6.95
N ALA A 18 -2.72 7.26 -7.83
CA ALA A 18 -1.51 6.45 -7.77
C ALA A 18 -0.24 7.30 -7.92
N ARG A 19 -0.22 8.24 -8.87
CA ARG A 19 0.89 9.19 -9.08
C ARG A 19 1.10 10.11 -7.87
N ASP A 20 0.02 10.63 -7.27
CA ASP A 20 0.12 11.47 -6.07
C ASP A 20 0.68 10.70 -4.87
N LEU A 21 0.16 9.49 -4.62
CA LEU A 21 0.65 8.61 -3.56
C LEU A 21 2.13 8.24 -3.78
N SER A 22 2.54 7.98 -5.03
CA SER A 22 3.93 7.71 -5.39
C SER A 22 4.85 8.88 -5.06
N LYS A 23 4.46 10.12 -5.40
CA LYS A 23 5.24 11.33 -5.05
C LYS A 23 5.43 11.45 -3.54
N LYS A 24 4.36 11.29 -2.76
CA LYS A 24 4.41 11.36 -1.29
C LYS A 24 5.24 10.23 -0.68
N TYR A 25 5.15 9.02 -1.23
CA TYR A 25 5.97 7.87 -0.84
C TYR A 25 7.46 8.13 -1.08
N ARG A 26 7.82 8.66 -2.27
CA ARG A 26 9.19 9.01 -2.62
C ARG A 26 9.80 10.05 -1.69
N ARG A 27 8.99 11.01 -1.22
CA ARG A 27 9.36 12.02 -0.20
C ARG A 27 9.63 11.44 1.21
N GLY A 28 9.47 10.12 1.41
CA GLY A 28 9.75 9.45 2.69
C GLY A 28 8.51 9.08 3.50
N SER A 29 7.29 9.33 2.99
CA SER A 29 6.08 8.87 3.66
C SER A 29 5.98 7.34 3.63
N THR A 30 5.56 6.72 4.74
CA THR A 30 5.30 5.27 4.76
C THR A 30 3.95 4.94 4.13
N ILE A 31 3.79 3.71 3.62
CA ILE A 31 2.50 3.23 3.07
C ILE A 31 1.38 3.33 4.12
N ARG A 32 1.70 3.12 5.40
CA ARG A 32 0.72 3.24 6.51
C ARG A 32 0.30 4.70 6.73
N SER A 33 1.25 5.63 6.71
CA SER A 33 0.95 7.07 6.82
C SER A 33 0.13 7.55 5.62
N LEU A 34 0.43 7.06 4.42
CA LEU A 34 -0.35 7.36 3.22
C LEU A 34 -1.76 6.81 3.31
N ALA A 35 -1.95 5.57 3.77
CA ALA A 35 -3.24 4.96 4.02
C ALA A 35 -4.10 5.79 4.98
N ALA A 36 -3.54 6.17 6.13
CA ALA A 36 -4.24 7.00 7.11
C ALA A 36 -4.64 8.37 6.53
N ARG A 37 -3.72 9.05 5.82
CA ARG A 37 -3.99 10.38 5.23
C ARG A 37 -4.95 10.36 4.06
N SER A 38 -4.98 9.27 3.29
CA SER A 38 -5.85 9.16 2.12
C SER A 38 -7.20 8.48 2.42
N GLY A 39 -7.42 8.04 3.66
CA GLY A 39 -8.60 7.27 4.05
C GLY A 39 -8.70 5.92 3.33
N LEU A 40 -7.59 5.43 2.79
CA LEU A 40 -7.54 4.21 1.99
C LEU A 40 -6.92 3.07 2.79
N PRO A 41 -7.43 1.84 2.64
CA PRO A 41 -6.79 0.70 3.27
C PRO A 41 -5.39 0.48 2.70
N TYR A 42 -4.50 -0.05 3.55
CA TYR A 42 -3.09 -0.33 3.22
C TYR A 42 -2.94 -1.09 1.90
N GLY A 43 -3.76 -2.13 1.70
CA GLY A 43 -3.74 -2.96 0.49
C GLY A 43 -4.00 -2.15 -0.77
N THR A 44 -4.96 -1.21 -0.74
CA THR A 44 -5.22 -0.35 -1.89
C THR A 44 -4.08 0.62 -2.14
N VAL A 45 -3.53 1.27 -1.11
CA VAL A 45 -2.38 2.16 -1.30
C VAL A 45 -1.19 1.39 -1.88
N ARG A 46 -0.92 0.19 -1.37
CA ARG A 46 0.12 -0.69 -1.93
C ARG A 46 -0.14 -1.01 -3.41
N ASN A 47 -1.36 -1.39 -3.77
CA ASN A 47 -1.70 -1.72 -5.15
C ASN A 47 -1.57 -0.50 -6.08
N LEU A 48 -2.00 0.68 -5.63
CA LEU A 48 -1.82 1.93 -6.38
C LEU A 48 -0.34 2.27 -6.58
N LEU A 49 0.51 2.06 -5.57
CA LEU A 49 1.96 2.26 -5.71
C LEU A 49 2.58 1.28 -6.72
N LEU A 50 2.13 0.02 -6.73
CA LEU A 50 2.56 -0.99 -7.70
C LEU A 50 2.09 -0.66 -9.12
N GLU A 51 0.84 -0.22 -9.29
CA GLU A 51 0.30 0.26 -10.57
C GLU A 51 1.08 1.47 -11.10
N ALA A 52 1.50 2.37 -10.20
CA ALA A 52 2.37 3.49 -10.53
C ALA A 52 3.85 3.09 -10.78
N LYS A 53 4.17 1.80 -10.80
CA LYS A 53 5.54 1.26 -10.92
C LYS A 53 6.52 1.88 -9.90
N THR A 54 6.02 2.21 -8.72
CA THR A 54 6.85 2.84 -7.68
C THR A 54 7.72 1.77 -7.02
N PRO A 55 9.05 1.92 -6.99
CA PRO A 55 9.92 0.98 -6.29
C PRO A 55 9.61 1.03 -4.80
N LEU A 56 8.98 -0.03 -4.30
CA LEU A 56 8.68 -0.14 -2.88
C LEU A 56 10.00 -0.35 -2.14
N ARG A 57 10.33 0.56 -1.25
CA ARG A 57 11.42 0.40 -0.30
C ARG A 57 11.18 -0.89 0.46
N ALA A 58 12.24 -1.70 0.59
CA ALA A 58 12.22 -2.84 1.49
C ALA A 58 11.64 -2.38 2.82
N ARG A 59 10.62 -3.09 3.33
CA ARG A 59 10.08 -2.80 4.65
C ARG A 59 11.25 -2.92 5.61
N GLY A 60 11.72 -1.80 6.17
CA GLY A 60 12.85 -1.78 7.09
C GLY A 60 12.68 -2.89 8.13
N GLY A 61 13.57 -3.88 8.05
CA GLY A 61 13.70 -5.01 8.98
C GLY A 61 12.40 -5.68 9.39
N ARG A 62 11.76 -6.44 8.49
CA ARG A 62 10.93 -7.56 8.98
C ARG A 62 11.84 -8.78 9.01
N LEU A 63 12.33 -9.13 10.21
CA LEU A 63 12.93 -10.45 10.43
C LEU A 63 11.97 -11.51 9.85
N PRO A 64 12.47 -12.51 9.12
CA PRO A 64 11.62 -13.60 8.66
C PRO A 64 10.93 -14.18 9.89
N ARG A 65 9.60 -14.35 9.84
CA ARG A 65 8.90 -15.19 10.81
C ARG A 65 9.49 -16.58 10.62
N THR A 66 10.42 -16.99 11.47
CA THR A 66 10.78 -18.39 11.65
C THR A 66 9.47 -19.11 11.89
N LYS A 67 9.06 -19.95 10.93
CA LYS A 67 8.04 -20.96 11.20
C LYS A 67 8.68 -21.85 12.25
N VAL A 68 8.30 -21.69 13.52
CA VAL A 68 8.63 -22.66 14.55
C VAL A 68 7.96 -23.95 14.06
N LYS A 69 8.78 -24.92 13.63
CA LYS A 69 8.30 -26.28 13.38
C LYS A 69 7.79 -26.77 14.73
N GLU A 70 6.48 -26.86 14.88
CA GLU A 70 5.86 -27.66 15.94
C GLU A 70 6.30 -29.10 15.72
N ALA A 71 7.21 -29.57 16.57
CA ALA A 71 7.48 -30.98 16.75
C ALA A 71 6.43 -31.53 17.71
N ARG A 72 5.64 -32.49 17.24
CA ARG A 72 5.00 -33.51 18.06
C ARG A 72 4.86 -34.78 17.26
#